data_AF-A0A899G0Q5-F1
#
_entry.id   AF-A0A899G0Q5-F1
#
_cell.length_a   1.000
_cell.length_b   1.000
_cell.length_c   1.000
_cell.angle_alpha   90.00
_cell.angle_beta   90.00
_cell.angle_gamma   90.00
#
_symmetry.space_group_name_H-M   'P 1'
#
loop_
_entity.id
_entity.type
_entity.pdbx_description
1 polymer ?
#
loop_
_entity_poly.entity_id
_entity_poly.type
_entity_poly.pdbx_seq_one_letter_code
_entity_poly.pdbx_strand_id
1 'polypeptide(L)'
;MFFCFPDPHFKKSKHKARIITFTLLTEYAFILRPQGILYTITDVEDLHHWMVAHLDYHPLFQRLSEEELHLDPCISIMTSETEEAKKVSRNNGQKFIACYKRLDDIY
;
A
#
# COMPACT_ATOMS: atom_id res chain seq x y z
N MET A 1 2.14 7.91 4.37
CA MET A 1 0.83 7.99 3.66
C MET A 1 0.18 6.63 3.74
N PHE A 2 -1.06 6.53 4.20
CA PHE A 2 -1.71 5.24 4.48
C PHE A 2 -2.86 4.97 3.51
N PHE A 3 -2.86 3.77 2.92
CA PHE A 3 -3.96 3.23 2.13
C PHE A 3 -4.42 1.92 2.78
N CYS A 4 -5.34 2.05 3.75
CA CYS A 4 -5.84 0.93 4.53
C CYS A 4 -7.16 0.44 3.94
N PHE A 5 -7.18 -0.81 3.46
CA PHE A 5 -8.33 -1.49 2.87
C PHE A 5 -9.05 -0.67 1.77
N PRO A 6 -8.31 -0.18 0.76
CA PRO A 6 -8.91 0.59 -0.32
C PRO A 6 -9.88 -0.27 -1.13
N ASP A 7 -10.89 0.37 -1.75
CA ASP A 7 -11.88 -0.34 -2.55
C ASP A 7 -11.19 -1.12 -3.70
N PRO A 8 -11.34 -2.46 -3.76
CA PRO A 8 -10.72 -3.29 -4.78
C PRO A 8 -11.32 -3.10 -6.16
N HIS A 9 -12.49 -2.49 -6.25
CA HIS A 9 -13.26 -2.29 -7.48
C HIS A 9 -13.34 -3.56 -8.32
N PHE A 10 -13.84 -4.66 -7.77
CA PHE A 10 -13.79 -6.02 -8.33
C PHE A 10 -14.17 -6.21 -9.81
N LYS A 11 -15.00 -5.33 -10.38
CA LYS A 11 -15.38 -5.41 -11.80
C LYS A 11 -14.26 -4.83 -12.66
N LYS A 12 -13.80 -5.58 -13.67
CA LYS A 12 -12.76 -5.11 -14.63
C LYS A 12 -13.02 -3.71 -15.19
N SER A 13 -14.28 -3.38 -15.51
CA SER A 13 -14.66 -2.06 -16.00
C SER A 13 -14.42 -0.91 -14.99
N LYS A 14 -14.30 -1.22 -13.70
CA LYS A 14 -14.05 -0.29 -12.61
C LYS A 14 -12.60 -0.28 -12.13
N HIS A 15 -11.72 -1.12 -12.68
CA HIS A 15 -10.31 -1.17 -12.24
C HIS A 15 -9.58 0.17 -12.39
N LYS A 16 -9.99 1.02 -13.33
CA LYS A 16 -9.46 2.39 -13.49
C LYS A 16 -9.70 3.30 -12.29
N ALA A 17 -10.63 2.95 -11.39
CA ALA A 17 -10.90 3.69 -10.17
C ALA A 17 -10.00 3.26 -9.00
N ARG A 18 -9.18 2.19 -9.16
CA ARG A 18 -8.24 1.78 -8.12
C ARG A 18 -7.24 2.91 -7.87
N ILE A 19 -6.97 3.20 -6.60
CA ILE A 19 -6.19 4.37 -6.21
C ILE A 19 -4.67 4.17 -6.31
N ILE A 20 -4.20 2.93 -6.46
CA ILE A 20 -2.79 2.65 -6.75
C ILE A 20 -2.63 2.37 -8.24
N THR A 21 -2.21 3.38 -8.98
CA THR A 21 -1.87 3.30 -10.40
C THR A 21 -0.63 4.15 -10.65
N PHE A 22 0.07 3.94 -11.77
CA PHE A 22 1.31 4.66 -12.07
C PHE A 22 1.14 6.19 -12.00
N THR A 23 0.08 6.73 -12.62
CA THR A 23 -0.21 8.16 -12.62
C THR A 23 -0.45 8.71 -11.22
N LEU A 24 -1.28 8.05 -10.41
CA LEU A 24 -1.53 8.48 -9.03
C LEU A 24 -0.29 8.34 -8.16
N LEU A 25 0.55 7.33 -8.38
CA LEU A 25 1.83 7.17 -7.68
C LEU A 25 2.77 8.35 -7.94
N THR A 26 2.78 8.91 -9.16
CA THR A 26 3.56 10.13 -9.46
C THR A 26 3.06 11.32 -8.64
N GLU A 27 1.74 11.50 -8.52
CA GLU A 27 1.16 12.55 -7.66
C GLU A 27 1.47 12.32 -6.18
N TYR A 28 1.37 11.07 -5.72
CA TYR A 28 1.72 10.71 -4.34
C TYR A 28 3.20 10.95 -4.05
N ALA A 29 4.10 10.66 -5.00
CA ALA A 29 5.53 10.91 -4.87
C ALA A 29 5.88 12.41 -4.84
N PHE A 30 5.06 13.26 -5.46
CA PHE A 30 5.19 14.71 -5.39
C PHE A 30 4.81 15.26 -4.02
N ILE A 31 3.73 14.74 -3.41
CA ILE A 31 3.24 15.19 -2.09
C ILE A 31 4.08 14.57 -0.95
N LEU A 32 4.48 13.31 -1.10
CA LEU A 32 5.23 12.58 -0.09
C LEU A 32 6.70 12.99 -0.14
N ARG A 33 7.21 13.57 0.95
CA ARG A 33 8.63 13.93 1.07
C ARG A 33 9.55 12.71 0.84
N PRO A 34 10.78 12.91 0.32
CA PRO A 34 11.79 11.85 0.29
C PRO A 34 11.96 11.17 1.64
N GLN A 35 12.25 9.86 1.59
CA GLN A 35 12.29 8.94 2.72
C GLN A 35 10.95 8.75 3.46
N GLY A 36 9.88 9.42 3.03
CA GLY A 36 8.52 9.16 3.48
C GLY A 36 8.06 7.77 3.05
N ILE A 37 7.17 7.15 3.83
CA ILE A 37 6.69 5.79 3.57
C ILE A 37 5.23 5.82 3.09
N LEU A 38 4.97 5.07 2.04
CA LEU A 38 3.64 4.73 1.53
C LEU A 38 3.28 3.33 2.06
N TYR A 39 2.25 3.25 2.88
CA TYR A 39 1.77 2.03 3.53
C TYR A 39 0.51 1.53 2.83
N THR A 40 0.51 0.27 2.39
CA THR A 40 -0.68 -0.39 1.85
C THR A 40 -1.03 -1.63 2.66
N ILE A 41 -2.32 -1.83 2.90
CA ILE A 41 -2.88 -3.05 3.49
C ILE A 41 -4.24 -3.35 2.86
N THR A 42 -4.50 -4.61 2.53
CA THR A 42 -5.80 -5.07 2.02
C THR A 42 -6.04 -6.53 2.40
N ASP A 43 -7.30 -6.95 2.43
CA ASP A 43 -7.72 -8.35 2.55
C ASP A 43 -8.01 -9.02 1.19
N VAL A 44 -7.75 -8.31 0.08
CA VAL A 44 -7.98 -8.80 -1.29
C VAL A 44 -6.64 -9.03 -2.00
N GLU A 45 -6.27 -10.29 -2.20
CA GLU A 45 -5.01 -10.69 -2.83
C GLU A 45 -4.82 -10.10 -4.25
N ASP A 46 -5.86 -10.13 -5.08
CA ASP A 46 -5.84 -9.53 -6.42
C ASP A 46 -5.57 -8.01 -6.40
N LEU A 47 -6.04 -7.31 -5.37
CA LEU A 47 -5.74 -5.90 -5.19
C LEU A 47 -4.30 -5.73 -4.71
N HIS A 48 -3.84 -6.57 -3.79
CA HIS A 48 -2.45 -6.57 -3.32
C HIS A 48 -1.46 -6.73 -4.48
N HIS A 49 -1.64 -7.74 -5.33
CA HIS A 49 -0.80 -7.94 -6.51
C HIS A 49 -0.83 -6.75 -7.47
N TRP A 50 -1.99 -6.13 -7.66
CA TRP A 50 -2.10 -4.90 -8.44
C TRP A 50 -1.27 -3.76 -7.84
N MET A 51 -1.42 -3.51 -6.53
CA MET A 51 -0.70 -2.44 -5.85
C MET A 51 0.81 -2.65 -5.93
N VAL A 52 1.26 -3.88 -5.62
CA VAL A 52 2.67 -4.28 -5.70
C VAL A 52 3.21 -4.08 -7.11
N ALA A 53 2.53 -4.56 -8.15
CA ALA A 53 3.01 -4.42 -9.53
C ALA A 53 3.21 -2.96 -9.96
N HIS A 54 2.33 -2.05 -9.55
CA HIS A 54 2.48 -0.62 -9.90
C HIS A 54 3.57 0.08 -9.06
N LEU A 55 3.67 -0.27 -7.77
CA LEU A 55 4.67 0.31 -6.87
C LEU A 55 6.08 -0.17 -7.19
N ASP A 56 6.27 -1.47 -7.45
CA ASP A 56 7.55 -2.06 -7.87
C ASP A 56 8.01 -1.51 -9.22
N TYR A 57 7.08 -1.17 -10.12
CA TYR A 57 7.40 -0.59 -11.43
C TYR A 57 7.74 0.91 -11.37
N HIS A 58 7.33 1.63 -10.33
CA HIS A 58 7.48 3.08 -10.28
C HIS A 58 8.87 3.48 -9.73
N PRO A 59 9.67 4.29 -10.46
CA PRO A 59 11.08 4.52 -10.15
C PRO A 59 11.33 5.30 -8.85
N LEU A 60 10.32 6.00 -8.32
CA LEU A 60 10.43 6.79 -7.09
C LEU A 60 10.02 6.02 -5.82
N PHE A 61 9.76 4.72 -5.92
CA PHE A 61 9.38 3.89 -4.78
C PHE A 61 10.27 2.66 -4.68
N GLN A 62 10.71 2.35 -3.47
CA GLN A 62 11.46 1.14 -3.15
C GLN A 62 10.73 0.36 -2.06
N ARG A 63 10.52 -0.93 -2.30
CA ARG A 63 9.87 -1.81 -1.32
C ARG A 63 10.70 -1.94 -0.05
N LEU A 64 10.05 -1.89 1.11
CA LEU A 64 10.67 -2.17 2.39
C LEU A 64 10.94 -3.67 2.54
N SER A 65 12.04 -4.03 3.20
CA SER A 65 12.30 -5.42 3.57
C SER A 65 11.40 -5.89 4.72
N GLU A 66 11.32 -7.20 4.95
CA GLU A 66 10.54 -7.76 6.06
C GLU A 66 11.05 -7.26 7.42
N GLU A 67 12.37 -7.11 7.57
CA GLU A 67 12.99 -6.56 8.77
C GLU A 67 12.60 -5.10 8.99
N GLU A 68 12.58 -4.28 7.94
CA GLU A 68 12.13 -2.88 8.03
C GLU A 68 10.65 -2.80 8.43
N LEU A 69 9.80 -3.70 7.89
CA LEU A 69 8.38 -3.76 8.27
C LEU A 69 8.21 -4.14 9.75
N HIS A 70 8.95 -5.14 10.22
CA HIS A 70 8.88 -5.63 11.60
C HIS A 70 9.29 -4.57 12.63
N LEU A 71 10.21 -3.67 12.27
CA LEU A 71 10.70 -2.60 13.13
C LEU A 71 9.79 -1.35 13.13
N ASP A 72 8.86 -1.24 12.18
CA ASP A 72 8.01 -0.06 12.04
C ASP A 72 6.71 -0.19 12.86
N PRO A 73 6.52 0.63 13.93
CA PRO A 73 5.31 0.58 14.76
C PRO A 73 4.03 0.93 13.99
N CYS A 74 4.11 1.66 12.88
CA CYS A 74 2.95 1.96 12.05
C CYS A 74 2.36 0.70 11.40
N ILE A 75 3.16 -0.33 11.16
CA ILE A 75 2.69 -1.62 10.64
C ILE A 75 1.79 -2.31 11.67
N SER A 76 2.21 -2.34 12.94
CA SER A 76 1.37 -2.87 14.01
C SER A 76 0.06 -2.11 14.10
N ILE A 77 0.09 -0.77 14.09
CA ILE A 77 -1.11 0.06 14.21
C ILE A 77 -2.06 -0.19 13.03
N MET A 78 -1.58 -0.16 11.79
CA MET A 78 -2.46 -0.34 10.62
C MET A 78 -3.05 -1.75 10.51
N THR A 79 -2.40 -2.75 11.13
CA THR A 79 -2.85 -4.15 11.10
C THR A 79 -3.78 -4.52 12.25
N SER A 80 -3.89 -3.71 13.31
CA SER A 80 -4.75 -4.01 14.47
C SER A 80 -5.82 -2.96 14.77
N GLU A 81 -5.55 -1.68 14.50
CA GLU A 81 -6.36 -0.59 15.10
C GLU A 81 -7.52 -0.10 14.25
N THR A 82 -7.50 -0.32 12.93
CA THR A 82 -8.63 0.06 12.06
C THR A 82 -9.81 -0.90 12.21
N GLU A 83 -11.02 -0.41 12.01
CA GLU A 83 -12.23 -1.24 12.11
C GLU A 83 -12.25 -2.35 11.06
N GLU A 84 -11.78 -2.08 9.85
CA GLU A 84 -11.57 -3.07 8.79
C GLU A 84 -10.54 -4.12 9.20
N ALA A 85 -9.41 -3.73 9.79
CA ALA A 85 -8.39 -4.68 10.25
C ALA A 85 -8.94 -5.62 11.34
N LYS A 86 -9.69 -5.07 12.31
CA LYS A 86 -10.36 -5.87 13.35
C LYS A 86 -11.40 -6.81 12.73
N LYS A 87 -12.17 -6.35 11.76
CA LYS A 87 -13.16 -7.16 11.03
C LYS A 87 -12.51 -8.34 10.31
N VAL A 88 -11.40 -8.10 9.60
CA VAL A 88 -10.65 -9.16 8.91
C VAL A 88 -10.14 -10.19 9.91
N SER A 89 -9.58 -9.76 11.05
CA SER A 89 -9.15 -10.69 12.12
C SER A 89 -10.31 -11.53 12.68
N ARG A 90 -11.48 -10.92 12.96
CA ARG A 90 -12.66 -11.65 13.46
C ARG A 90 -13.14 -12.72 12.48
N ASN A 91 -12.93 -12.50 11.19
CA ASN A 91 -13.31 -13.43 10.13
C ASN A 91 -12.19 -14.43 9.77
N ASN A 92 -11.07 -14.45 10.51
CA ASN A 92 -9.87 -15.22 10.17
C ASN A 92 -9.36 -14.95 8.73
N GLY A 93 -9.59 -13.73 8.22
CA GLY A 93 -9.13 -13.32 6.90
C GLY A 93 -7.65 -12.96 6.91
N GLN A 94 -7.00 -13.10 5.75
CA GLN A 94 -5.62 -12.68 5.56
C GLN A 94 -5.52 -11.17 5.35
N LYS A 95 -4.38 -10.60 5.75
CA LYS A 95 -4.03 -9.19 5.52
C LYS A 95 -2.75 -9.17 4.73
N PHE A 96 -2.81 -8.60 3.53
CA PHE A 96 -1.68 -8.46 2.63
C PHE A 96 -1.11 -7.06 2.76
N ILE A 97 0.18 -6.98 3.06
CA ILE A 97 0.89 -5.73 3.35
C ILE A 97 1.98 -5.52 2.32
N ALA A 98 2.12 -4.29 1.84
CA ALA A 98 3.34 -3.85 1.16
C ALA A 98 3.57 -2.38 1.47
N CYS A 99 4.79 -2.03 1.86
CA CYS A 99 5.18 -0.65 2.15
C CYS A 99 6.37 -0.26 1.31
N TYR A 100 6.42 1.01 0.92
CA TYR A 100 7.41 1.55 0.02
C TYR A 100 7.98 2.86 0.54
N LYS A 101 9.29 2.98 0.51
CA LYS A 101 10.04 4.20 0.79
C LYS A 101 10.05 5.04 -0.48
N ARG A 102 9.67 6.32 -0.37
CA ARG A 102 9.77 7.28 -1.47
C ARG A 102 11.23 7.71 -1.60
N LEU A 103 11.81 7.48 -2.77
CA LEU A 103 13.21 7.79 -3.08
C LEU A 103 13.39 9.28 -3.40
N ASP A 104 14.62 9.78 -3.31
CA ASP A 104 14.96 11.11 -3.82
C ASP A 104 14.74 11.20 -5.33
N ASP A 105 14.49 12.42 -5.81
CA ASP A 105 14.42 12.67 -7.25
C ASP A 105 15.83 12.49 -7.82
N ILE A 106 15.93 11.78 -8.94
CA ILE A 106 17.20 11.57 -9.64
C ILE A 106 17.46 12.83 -10.49
N TYR A 107 18.18 13.81 -9.94
CA TYR A 107 18.69 14.97 -10.70
C TYR A 107 20.16 14.79 -11.06
#